data_AF-A0A1F8T189-F1
#
_entry.id   AF-A0A1F8T189-F1
#
_cell.length_a   1.000
_cell.length_b   1.000
_cell.length_c   1.000
_cell.angle_alpha   90.00
_cell.angle_beta   90.00
_cell.angle_gamma   90.00
#
_symmetry.space_group_name_H-M   'P 1'
#
loop_
_entity.id
_entity.type
_entity.pdbx_description
1 polymer ?
#
loop_
_entity_poly.entity_id
_entity_poly.type
_entity_poly.pdbx_seq_one_letter_code
_entity_poly.pdbx_strand_id
1 'polypeptide(L)'
;MDQSPRRIIALINAGYKDQVMNSNTFWYCASCYQCTVRCPSGIDIAEAMYALKRYTMWKNQYQEGLIGPIFSETFVKTIARSGRSYEPILAPTYIFSYGVREFFQEALTATNLMLKGRIPILPPRIKRLENFKRMIAHIIPIGGIE
;
A
#
# COMPACT_ATOMS: atom_id res chain seq x y z
N MET A 1 -7.17 -4.77 -12.43
CA MET A 1 -8.22 -3.93 -11.79
C MET A 1 -9.58 -4.40 -12.28
N ASP A 2 -10.57 -4.53 -11.40
CA ASP A 2 -11.91 -5.02 -11.75
C ASP A 2 -12.80 -3.92 -12.31
N GLN A 3 -12.64 -2.68 -11.82
CA GLN A 3 -13.45 -1.53 -12.20
C GLN A 3 -12.54 -0.33 -12.50
N SER A 4 -13.07 0.65 -13.24
CA SER A 4 -12.39 1.94 -13.36
C SER A 4 -12.69 2.82 -12.14
N PRO A 5 -11.82 3.79 -11.78
CA PRO A 5 -12.10 4.73 -10.68
C PRO A 5 -13.44 5.48 -10.87
N ARG A 6 -13.80 5.83 -12.11
CA ARG A 6 -15.11 6.43 -12.42
C ARG A 6 -16.27 5.49 -12.06
N ARG A 7 -16.14 4.21 -12.37
CA ARG A 7 -17.16 3.20 -12.05
C ARG A 7 -17.27 2.95 -10.55
N ILE A 8 -16.14 2.96 -9.83
CA ILE A 8 -16.12 2.90 -8.37
C ILE A 8 -16.91 4.07 -7.77
N ILE A 9 -16.68 5.30 -8.22
CA ILE A 9 -17.43 6.48 -7.75
C ILE A 9 -18.94 6.32 -8.02
N ALA A 10 -19.31 5.85 -9.21
CA ALA A 10 -20.71 5.60 -9.54
C ALA A 10 -21.36 4.51 -8.64
N LEU A 11 -20.63 3.44 -8.32
CA LEU A 11 -21.10 2.38 -7.42
C LEU A 11 -21.30 2.90 -5.99
N ILE A 12 -20.41 3.78 -5.51
CA ILE A 12 -20.56 4.46 -4.22
C ILE A 12 -21.84 5.30 -4.21
N ASN A 13 -22.05 6.14 -5.24
CA ASN A 13 -23.24 6.99 -5.33
C ASN A 13 -24.55 6.18 -5.43
N ALA A 14 -24.48 5.00 -6.04
CA ALA A 14 -25.62 4.08 -6.16
C ALA A 14 -25.82 3.17 -4.94
N GLY A 15 -25.03 3.32 -3.87
CA GLY A 15 -25.17 2.55 -2.63
C GLY A 15 -24.67 1.11 -2.69
N TYR A 16 -23.93 0.71 -3.74
CA TYR A 16 -23.39 -0.65 -3.90
C TYR A 16 -22.12 -0.87 -3.07
N LYS A 17 -22.21 -0.69 -1.75
CA LYS A 17 -21.08 -0.74 -0.83
C LYS A 17 -20.30 -2.04 -0.94
N ASP A 18 -20.95 -3.20 -0.85
CA ASP A 18 -20.25 -4.49 -0.82
C ASP A 18 -19.48 -4.77 -2.12
N GLN A 19 -20.01 -4.34 -3.26
CA GLN A 19 -19.30 -4.44 -4.54
C GLN A 19 -18.05 -3.56 -4.58
N VAL A 20 -18.12 -2.36 -3.98
CA VAL A 20 -16.97 -1.47 -3.87
C VAL A 20 -15.92 -2.08 -2.94
N MET A 21 -16.32 -2.54 -1.75
CA MET A 21 -15.41 -3.11 -0.75
C MET A 21 -14.66 -4.34 -1.26
N ASN A 22 -15.32 -5.16 -2.08
CA ASN A 22 -14.74 -6.37 -2.67
C ASN A 22 -13.97 -6.11 -3.97
N SER A 23 -13.84 -4.87 -4.44
CA SER A 23 -13.09 -4.57 -5.66
C SER A 23 -11.59 -4.46 -5.38
N ASN A 24 -10.76 -4.93 -6.32
CA ASN A 24 -9.31 -4.71 -6.24
C ASN A 24 -8.87 -3.31 -6.74
N THR A 25 -9.79 -2.48 -7.27
CA THR A 25 -9.47 -1.27 -8.05
C THR A 25 -8.57 -0.29 -7.30
N PHE A 26 -8.90 0.03 -6.05
CA PHE A 26 -8.14 1.00 -5.27
C PHE A 26 -6.75 0.46 -4.89
N TRP A 27 -6.54 -0.86 -4.78
CA TRP A 27 -5.22 -1.44 -4.55
C TRP A 27 -4.24 -1.24 -5.72
N TYR A 28 -4.76 -1.16 -6.96
CA TYR A 28 -3.96 -0.84 -8.15
C TYR A 28 -3.57 0.65 -8.27
N CYS A 29 -4.07 1.52 -7.39
CA CYS A 29 -3.72 2.94 -7.43
C CYS A 29 -2.22 3.15 -7.18
N ALA A 30 -1.50 3.57 -8.23
CA ALA A 30 -0.07 3.89 -8.21
C ALA A 30 0.26 5.22 -7.54
N SER A 31 -0.73 5.93 -6.98
CA SER A 31 -0.51 7.18 -6.25
C SER A 31 0.22 8.26 -7.07
N CYS A 32 0.00 8.28 -8.39
CA CYS A 32 0.68 9.21 -9.31
C CYS A 32 -0.06 10.55 -9.49
N TYR A 33 -1.25 10.71 -8.89
CA TYR A 33 -2.10 11.92 -8.93
C TYR A 33 -2.57 12.40 -10.32
N GLN A 34 -2.22 11.69 -11.39
CA GLN A 34 -2.56 12.09 -12.75
C GLN A 34 -4.07 12.18 -13.00
N CYS A 35 -4.84 11.28 -12.38
CA CYS A 35 -6.30 11.29 -12.48
C CYS A 35 -6.93 12.51 -11.80
N THR A 36 -6.41 12.93 -10.63
CA THR A 36 -6.86 14.11 -9.91
C THR A 36 -6.57 15.38 -10.71
N VAL A 37 -5.33 15.56 -11.19
CA VAL A 37 -4.92 16.77 -11.93
C VAL A 37 -5.67 16.95 -13.25
N ARG A 38 -6.00 15.86 -13.94
CA ARG A 38 -6.69 15.91 -15.23
C ARG A 38 -8.21 15.95 -15.14
N CYS A 39 -8.78 15.84 -13.94
CA CYS A 39 -10.23 15.74 -13.82
C CYS A 39 -10.88 17.10 -14.14
N PRO A 40 -11.70 17.21 -15.21
CA PRO A 40 -12.36 18.48 -15.54
C PRO A 40 -13.40 18.89 -14.48
N SER A 41 -13.88 17.94 -13.67
CA SER A 41 -14.84 18.18 -12.59
C SER A 41 -14.18 18.46 -11.24
N GLY A 42 -12.84 18.54 -11.17
CA GLY A 42 -12.11 18.83 -9.94
C GLY A 42 -12.22 17.74 -8.85
N ILE A 43 -12.51 16.50 -9.24
CA ILE A 43 -12.63 15.39 -8.29
C ILE A 43 -11.24 14.90 -7.87
N ASP A 44 -10.99 14.81 -6.57
CA ASP A 44 -9.78 14.16 -6.05
C ASP A 44 -9.92 12.63 -6.05
N ILE A 45 -9.70 12.06 -7.22
CA ILE A 45 -9.82 10.61 -7.45
C ILE A 45 -8.75 9.85 -6.66
N ALA A 46 -7.53 10.39 -6.55
CA ALA A 46 -6.46 9.77 -5.78
C ALA A 46 -6.84 9.67 -4.30
N GLU A 47 -7.37 10.75 -3.72
CA GLU A 47 -7.83 10.75 -2.33
C GLU A 47 -9.01 9.80 -2.12
N ALA A 48 -9.94 9.70 -3.07
CA ALA A 48 -11.02 8.71 -3.02
C ALA A 48 -10.47 7.27 -2.98
N MET A 49 -9.43 6.96 -3.77
CA MET A 49 -8.81 5.62 -3.72
C MET A 49 -8.12 5.36 -2.38
N TYR A 50 -7.45 6.36 -1.79
CA TYR A 50 -6.86 6.22 -0.45
C TYR A 50 -7.90 6.06 0.65
N ALA A 51 -9.00 6.81 0.57
CA ALA A 51 -10.11 6.69 1.49
C ALA A 51 -10.68 5.27 1.46
N LEU A 52 -10.84 4.68 0.26
CA LEU A 52 -11.28 3.29 0.12
C LEU A 52 -10.29 2.30 0.72
N LYS A 53 -8.98 2.40 0.43
CA LYS A 53 -7.95 1.55 1.06
C LYS A 53 -8.06 1.57 2.59
N ARG A 54 -8.10 2.77 3.19
CA ARG A 54 -8.18 2.96 4.64
C ARG A 54 -9.49 2.42 5.20
N TYR A 55 -10.60 2.71 4.54
CA TYR A 55 -11.93 2.26 4.97
C TYR A 55 -12.07 0.73 4.92
N THR A 56 -11.56 0.08 3.87
CA THR A 56 -11.58 -1.38 3.73
C THR A 56 -10.70 -2.07 4.77
N MET A 57 -9.54 -1.49 5.07
CA MET A 57 -8.68 -1.98 6.14
C MET A 57 -9.33 -1.79 7.52
N TRP A 58 -9.91 -0.61 7.78
CA TRP A 58 -10.59 -0.32 9.04
C TRP A 58 -11.78 -1.24 9.30
N LYS A 59 -12.55 -1.59 8.25
CA LYS A 59 -13.65 -2.55 8.33
C LYS A 59 -13.23 -4.01 8.25
N ASN A 60 -11.95 -4.29 8.01
CA ASN A 60 -11.43 -5.62 7.71
C ASN A 60 -12.28 -6.35 6.65
N GLN A 61 -12.70 -5.61 5.62
CA GLN A 61 -13.60 -6.09 4.56
C GLN A 61 -12.97 -5.79 3.21
N TYR A 62 -12.47 -6.82 2.56
CA TYR A 62 -11.89 -6.81 1.22
C TYR A 62 -11.83 -8.24 0.68
N GLN A 63 -11.66 -8.39 -0.64
CA GLN A 63 -11.55 -9.70 -1.27
C GLN A 63 -10.35 -10.50 -0.71
N GLU A 64 -10.58 -11.78 -0.40
CA GLU A 64 -9.53 -12.70 0.04
C GLU A 64 -8.48 -12.95 -1.05
N GLY A 65 -7.23 -13.20 -0.64
CA GLY A 65 -6.12 -13.46 -1.54
C GLY A 65 -5.49 -12.23 -2.20
N LEU A 66 -5.96 -11.02 -1.89
CA LEU A 66 -5.31 -9.79 -2.37
C LEU A 66 -3.99 -9.53 -1.64
N ILE A 67 -2.93 -9.25 -2.42
CA ILE A 67 -1.63 -8.78 -1.91
C ILE A 67 -1.73 -7.36 -1.35
N GLY A 68 -2.60 -6.53 -1.95
CA GLY A 68 -2.73 -5.10 -1.66
C GLY A 68 -2.87 -4.74 -0.17
N PRO A 69 -3.81 -5.35 0.59
CA PRO A 69 -3.99 -5.09 2.02
C PRO A 69 -2.72 -5.36 2.83
N ILE A 70 -2.15 -6.57 2.72
CA ILE A 70 -0.98 -7.01 3.50
C ILE A 70 0.24 -6.15 3.14
N PHE A 71 0.46 -5.92 1.85
CA PHE A 71 1.54 -5.06 1.36
C PHE A 71 1.43 -3.64 1.91
N SER A 72 0.25 -3.04 1.79
CA SER A 72 0.02 -1.65 2.22
C SER A 72 0.18 -1.49 3.73
N GLU A 73 -0.32 -2.45 4.52
CA GLU A 73 -0.16 -2.46 5.96
C GLU A 73 1.32 -2.57 6.36
N THR A 74 2.03 -3.52 5.76
CA THR A 74 3.46 -3.75 6.04
C THR A 74 4.30 -2.53 5.65
N PHE A 75 3.99 -1.90 4.53
CA PHE A 75 4.61 -0.66 4.08
C PHE A 75 4.42 0.48 5.07
N VAL A 76 3.18 0.75 5.48
CA VAL A 76 2.88 1.82 6.44
C VAL A 76 3.55 1.54 7.80
N LYS A 77 3.47 0.30 8.31
CA LYS A 77 4.13 -0.08 9.58
C LYS A 77 5.65 0.08 9.52
N THR A 78 6.27 -0.30 8.40
CA THR A 78 7.72 -0.15 8.21
C THR A 78 8.13 1.31 8.26
N ILE A 79 7.42 2.17 7.52
CA ILE A 79 7.68 3.61 7.52
C ILE A 79 7.39 4.23 8.88
N ALA A 80 6.30 3.87 9.56
CA ALA A 80 6.00 4.39 10.90
C ALA A 80 7.11 4.05 11.92
N ARG A 81 7.78 2.90 11.76
CA ARG A 81 8.84 2.44 12.66
C ARG A 81 10.21 3.07 12.37
N SER A 82 10.61 3.19 11.10
CA SER A 82 11.98 3.59 10.71
C SER A 82 12.05 4.96 10.00
N GLY A 83 10.92 5.47 9.54
CA GLY A 83 10.80 6.63 8.66
C GLY A 83 11.22 6.37 7.21
N ARG A 84 11.54 5.12 6.84
CA ARG A 84 11.97 4.75 5.48
C ARG A 84 11.34 3.42 5.05
N SER A 85 11.15 3.27 3.74
CA SER A 85 10.87 1.96 3.16
C SER A 85 12.08 1.04 3.34
N TYR A 86 11.82 -0.24 3.51
CA TYR A 86 12.85 -1.26 3.60
C TYR A 86 12.39 -2.53 2.89
N GLU A 87 12.92 -2.72 1.69
CA GLU A 87 12.37 -3.64 0.70
C GLU A 87 12.47 -5.11 1.11
N PRO A 88 13.53 -5.56 1.82
CA PRO A 88 13.57 -6.93 2.35
C PRO A 88 12.43 -7.28 3.33
N ILE A 89 11.83 -6.29 4.01
CA ILE A 89 10.63 -6.51 4.85
C ILE A 89 9.36 -6.56 4.01
N LEU A 90 9.31 -5.85 2.88
CA LEU A 90 8.15 -5.85 1.98
C LEU A 90 8.12 -7.08 1.08
N ALA A 91 9.27 -7.58 0.64
CA ALA A 91 9.37 -8.66 -0.32
C ALA A 91 8.54 -9.91 0.04
N PRO A 92 8.57 -10.40 1.30
CA PRO A 92 7.76 -11.56 1.71
C PRO A 92 6.25 -11.40 1.48
N THR A 93 5.71 -10.17 1.45
CA THR A 93 4.27 -9.94 1.27
C THR A 93 3.74 -10.33 -0.11
N TYR A 94 4.62 -10.47 -1.10
CA TYR A 94 4.25 -10.84 -2.47
C TYR A 94 5.05 -12.02 -3.03
N ILE A 95 6.27 -12.26 -2.56
CA ILE A 95 7.17 -13.26 -3.16
C ILE A 95 6.65 -14.69 -3.01
N PHE A 96 5.91 -14.96 -1.93
CA PHE A 96 5.29 -16.27 -1.68
C PHE A 96 4.01 -16.49 -2.49
N SER A 97 3.49 -15.45 -3.14
CA SER A 97 2.40 -15.59 -4.11
C SER A 97 2.90 -16.10 -5.46
N TYR A 98 4.22 -16.16 -5.68
CA TYR A 98 4.82 -16.70 -6.90
C TYR A 98 5.13 -18.20 -6.78
N GLY A 99 5.32 -18.85 -7.94
CA GLY A 99 5.77 -20.24 -8.00
C GLY A 99 7.20 -20.41 -7.47
N VAL A 100 7.56 -21.65 -7.18
CA VAL A 100 8.88 -22.03 -6.61
C VAL A 100 10.03 -21.54 -7.50
N ARG A 101 9.86 -21.62 -8.84
CA ARG A 101 10.88 -21.19 -9.80
C ARG A 101 11.12 -19.68 -9.77
N GLU A 102 10.04 -18.91 -9.81
CA GLU A 102 10.07 -17.45 -9.78
C GLU A 102 10.68 -16.94 -8.47
N PHE A 103 10.33 -17.58 -7.36
CA PHE A 103 10.96 -17.31 -6.06
C PHE A 103 12.49 -17.45 -6.11
N PHE A 104 13.01 -18.55 -6.67
CA PHE A 104 14.47 -18.76 -6.78
C PHE A 104 15.13 -17.69 -7.66
N GLN A 105 14.51 -17.30 -8.77
CA GLN A 105 15.04 -16.26 -9.65
C GLN A 105 15.08 -14.88 -8.97
N GLU A 106 14.02 -14.54 -8.24
CA GLU A 106 13.95 -13.31 -7.45
C GLU A 106 14.99 -13.31 -6.33
N ALA A 107 15.16 -14.43 -5.61
CA ALA A 107 16.17 -14.54 -4.55
C ALA A 107 17.60 -14.35 -5.08
N LEU A 108 17.91 -14.93 -6.25
CA LEU A 108 19.20 -14.72 -6.92
C LEU A 108 19.41 -13.26 -7.33
N THR A 109 18.37 -12.61 -7.86
CA THR A 109 18.41 -11.21 -8.27
C THR A 109 18.59 -10.29 -7.07
N ALA A 110 17.83 -10.51 -6.00
CA ALA A 110 17.93 -9.78 -4.75
C ALA A 110 19.35 -9.90 -4.14
N THR A 111 19.92 -11.10 -4.13
CA THR A 111 21.29 -11.33 -3.64
C THR A 111 22.32 -10.55 -4.45
N ASN A 112 22.20 -10.56 -5.79
CA ASN A 112 23.08 -9.78 -6.66
C ASN A 112 22.97 -8.26 -6.44
N LEU A 113 21.75 -7.77 -6.17
CA LEU A 113 21.52 -6.35 -5.86
C LEU A 113 22.07 -5.96 -4.49
N MET A 114 21.95 -6.84 -3.49
CA MET A 114 22.56 -6.65 -2.16
C MET A 114 24.08 -6.60 -2.25
N LEU A 115 24.71 -7.54 -2.98
CA LEU A 115 26.17 -7.56 -3.19
C LEU A 115 26.67 -6.30 -3.90
N LYS A 116 25.87 -5.72 -4.81
CA LYS A 116 26.16 -4.45 -5.49
C LYS A 116 25.81 -3.21 -4.67
N GLY A 117 25.37 -3.36 -3.41
CA GLY A 117 24.98 -2.25 -2.54
C GLY A 117 23.72 -1.50 -2.97
N ARG A 118 22.90 -2.07 -3.86
CA ARG A 118 21.66 -1.47 -4.38
C ARG A 118 20.45 -1.76 -3.49
N ILE A 119 20.54 -2.77 -2.63
CA ILE A 119 19.56 -3.07 -1.58
C ILE A 119 20.28 -3.02 -0.23
N PRO A 120 19.82 -2.22 0.74
CA PRO A 120 20.40 -2.21 2.07
C PRO A 120 20.11 -3.53 2.81
N ILE A 121 21.12 -4.06 3.53
CA ILE A 121 21.00 -5.28 4.36
C ILE A 121 20.44 -4.96 5.74
N LEU A 122 20.61 -3.72 6.20
CA LEU A 122 20.09 -3.24 7.47
C LEU A 122 19.04 -2.17 7.22
N PRO A 123 17.94 -2.15 7.99
CA PRO A 123 16.87 -1.19 7.82
C PRO A 123 17.37 0.24 8.06
N PRO A 124 17.33 1.12 7.04
CA PRO A 124 17.78 2.49 7.20
C PRO A 124 16.81 3.27 8.10
N ARG A 125 17.33 4.23 8.87
CA ARG A 125 16.53 5.11 9.74
C ARG A 125 16.70 6.56 9.34
N ILE A 126 15.64 7.36 9.49
CA ILE A 126 15.73 8.81 9.32
C ILE A 126 16.40 9.50 10.52
N LYS A 127 16.93 10.70 10.29
CA LYS A 127 17.34 11.60 11.38
C LYS A 127 16.08 12.06 12.13
N ARG A 128 16.19 12.26 13.45
CA ARG A 128 15.08 12.70 14.33
C ARG A 128 13.86 11.76 14.32
N LEU A 129 14.09 10.46 14.34
CA LEU A 129 13.05 9.43 14.32
C LEU A 129 11.96 9.64 15.38
N GLU A 130 12.34 10.02 16.60
CA GLU A 130 11.37 10.24 17.68
C GLU A 130 10.42 11.41 17.42
N ASN A 131 10.90 12.49 16.80
CA ASN A 131 10.03 13.60 16.39
C ASN A 131 9.05 13.16 15.29
N PHE A 132 9.52 12.35 14.33
CA PHE A 132 8.68 11.78 13.29
C PHE A 132 7.59 10.87 13.87
N LYS A 133 7.95 9.98 14.80
CA LYS A 133 6.99 9.10 15.49
C LYS A 133 5.93 9.92 16.24
N ARG A 134 6.35 10.97 16.97
CA ARG A 134 5.42 11.89 17.64
C ARG A 134 4.48 12.55 16.65
N MET A 135 4.98 13.08 15.54
CA MET A 135 4.15 13.71 14.51
C MET A 135 3.13 12.72 13.91
N ILE A 136 3.57 11.53 13.52
CA ILE A 136 2.69 10.51 12.94
C ILE A 136 1.61 10.07 13.92
N ALA A 137 1.93 9.94 15.21
CA ALA A 137 0.96 9.59 16.25
C ALA A 137 -0.21 10.57 16.37
N HIS A 138 -0.05 11.83 15.95
CA HIS A 138 -1.15 12.80 15.93
C HIS A 138 -2.03 12.71 14.68
N ILE A 139 -1.50 12.12 13.59
CA ILE A 139 -2.14 12.13 12.26
C ILE A 139 -2.85 10.80 11.97
N ILE A 140 -2.29 9.69 12.44
CA ILE A 140 -2.77 8.35 12.10
C ILE A 140 -3.60 7.80 13.28
N PRO A 141 -4.92 7.61 13.13
CA PRO A 141 -5.77 6.95 14.14
C PRO A 141 -5.66 5.42 14.05
N ILE A 142 -4.44 4.88 13.94
CA ILE A 142 -4.22 3.44 14.05
C ILE A 142 -4.05 3.16 15.53
N GLY A 143 -5.06 2.53 16.12
CA GLY A 143 -4.98 2.01 17.47
C GLY A 143 -3.70 1.18 17.65
N GLY A 144 -2.93 1.53 18.68
CA GLY A 144 -1.78 0.76 19.15
C GLY A 144 -0.61 0.73 18.16
N ILE A 145 0.32 1.68 18.29
CA ILE A 145 1.73 1.40 17.99
C ILE A 145 2.31 0.65 19.22
N GLU A 146 1.66 -0.46 19.59
CA GLU A 146 2.12 -1.42 20.58
C GLU A 146 2.47 -2.73 19.87
#